data_AF-A0A3P1B226-F1
#
_entry.id   AF-A0A3P1B226-F1
#
_cell.length_a   1.000
_cell.length_b   1.000
_cell.length_c   1.000
_cell.angle_alpha   90.00
_cell.angle_beta   90.00
_cell.angle_gamma   90.00
#
_symmetry.space_group_name_H-M   'P 1'
#
loop_
_entity.id
_entity.type
_entity.pdbx_description
1 polymer ?
#
loop_
_entity_poly.entity_id
_entity_poly.type
_entity_poly.pdbx_seq_one_letter_code
_entity_poly.pdbx_strand_id
1 'polypeptide(L)' 'MNSIAVFLGMVSPWQILVIVAVILLMFGGKKIPELMRGLGSGIKEFKDATKEEEEDNKDQSKK' A
#
# COMPACT_ATOMS: atom_id res chain seq x y z
N MET A 1 4.54 26.07 -22.92
CA MET A 1 5.70 25.22 -22.62
C MET A 1 5.94 25.25 -21.11
N ASN A 2 5.22 24.45 -20.32
CA ASN A 2 5.54 24.21 -18.90
C ASN A 2 5.03 22.82 -18.42
N SER A 3 4.72 21.92 -19.36
CA SER A 3 4.09 20.61 -19.06
C SER A 3 5.00 19.67 -18.26
N ILE A 4 6.32 19.88 -18.28
CA ILE A 4 7.30 19.03 -17.60
C ILE A 4 7.52 19.46 -16.14
N ALA A 5 7.42 20.76 -15.83
CA ALA A 5 7.59 21.27 -14.46
C ALA A 5 6.44 20.82 -13.53
N VAL A 6 5.24 20.67 -14.09
CA VAL A 6 4.06 20.10 -13.41
C VAL A 6 4.30 18.64 -12.98
N PHE A 7 5.06 17.88 -13.77
CA PHE A 7 5.33 16.46 -13.52
C PHE A 7 6.38 16.20 -12.44
N LEU A 8 7.31 17.14 -12.18
CA LEU A 8 8.49 16.89 -11.33
C LEU A 8 8.54 17.70 -10.03
N GLY A 9 7.86 18.85 -9.93
CA GLY A 9 8.02 19.75 -8.77
C GLY A 9 6.77 19.95 -7.91
N MET A 10 5.57 19.71 -8.44
CA MET A 10 4.33 20.05 -7.76
C MET A 10 3.21 19.13 -8.24
N VAL A 11 3.25 17.85 -7.86
CA VAL A 11 2.06 16.99 -7.98
C VAL A 11 1.01 17.60 -7.05
N SER A 12 0.23 18.53 -7.59
CA SER A 12 -0.72 19.30 -6.81
C SER A 12 -1.79 18.33 -6.31
N PRO A 13 -2.29 18.48 -5.06
CA PRO A 13 -3.32 17.58 -4.52
C PRO A 13 -4.52 17.40 -5.47
N TRP A 14 -4.81 18.42 -6.27
CA TRP A 14 -5.85 18.38 -7.30
C TRP A 14 -5.61 17.32 -8.40
N GLN A 15 -4.37 17.12 -8.83
CA GLN A 15 -4.04 16.13 -9.87
C GLN A 15 -4.15 14.71 -9.34
N ILE A 16 -3.69 14.49 -8.11
CA ILE A 16 -3.84 13.20 -7.42
C ILE A 16 -5.32 12.86 -7.29
N LEU A 17 -6.16 13.84 -6.89
CA LEU A 17 -7.60 13.66 -6.80
C LEU A 17 -8.23 13.26 -8.14
N VAL A 18 -7.84 13.91 -9.24
CA VAL A 18 -8.33 13.57 -10.59
C VAL A 18 -7.91 12.16 -11.00
N ILE A 19 -6.65 11.76 -10.77
CA ILE A 19 -6.17 10.41 -11.08
C ILE A 19 -6.94 9.37 -10.28
N VAL A 20 -7.11 9.59 -8.98
CA VAL A 20 -7.89 8.71 -8.10
C VAL A 20 -9.34 8.62 -8.57
N ALA A 21 -9.96 9.74 -8.97
CA ALA A 21 -11.32 9.75 -9.49
C ALA A 21 -11.45 8.92 -10.78
N VAL A 22 -10.50 9.01 -11.72
CA VAL A 22 -10.49 8.19 -12.94
C VAL A 22 -10.35 6.70 -12.61
N ILE A 23 -9.43 6.34 -11.70
CA ILE A 23 -9.26 4.96 -11.25
C ILE A 23 -10.56 4.45 -10.58
N LEU A 24 -11.19 5.26 -9.74
CA LEU A 24 -12.46 4.92 -9.10
C LEU A 24 -13.61 4.74 -10.10
N LEU A 25 -13.64 5.50 -11.21
CA LEU A 25 -14.62 5.30 -12.28
C LEU A 25 -14.38 4.01 -13.06
N MET A 26 -13.12 3.65 -13.31
CA MET A 26 -12.76 2.42 -14.04
C MET A 26 -12.99 1.16 -13.21
N PHE A 27 -12.54 1.16 -11.95
CA PHE A 27 -12.58 -0.02 -11.07
C PHE A 27 -13.80 -0.03 -10.13
N GLY A 28 -14.49 1.10 -9.99
CA GLY A 28 -15.56 1.28 -9.01
C GLY A 28 -15.04 1.56 -7.60
N GLY A 29 -15.79 2.34 -6.81
CA GLY A 29 -15.40 2.71 -5.45
C GLY A 29 -15.31 1.55 -4.44
N LYS A 30 -15.85 0.37 -4.79
CA LYS A 30 -15.83 -0.82 -3.93
C LYS A 30 -14.57 -1.67 -4.06
N LYS A 31 -13.89 -1.63 -5.22
CA LYS A 31 -12.71 -2.48 -5.46
C LYS A 31 -11.45 -2.01 -4.72
N ILE A 32 -11.28 -0.70 -4.55
CA ILE A 32 -10.11 -0.17 -3.82
C ILE A 32 -10.08 -0.63 -2.35
N PRO A 33 -11.17 -0.49 -1.56
CA PRO A 33 -11.22 -1.02 -0.20
C PRO A 33 -11.08 -2.54 -0.11
N GLU A 34 -11.65 -3.28 -1.06
CA GLU A 34 -11.56 -4.74 -1.12
C GLU A 34 -10.12 -5.21 -1.34
N LEU A 35 -9.41 -4.57 -2.29
CA LEU A 35 -7.98 -4.82 -2.54
C LEU A 35 -7.13 -4.43 -1.33
N MET A 36 -7.38 -3.28 -0.71
CA MET A 36 -6.66 -2.84 0.50
C MET A 36 -6.87 -3.81 1.67
N ARG A 37 -8.09 -4.32 1.87
CA ARG A 37 -8.37 -5.33 2.90
C ARG A 37 -7.63 -6.64 2.63
N GLY A 38 -7.66 -7.13 1.39
CA GLY A 38 -6.92 -8.33 0.99
C GLY A 38 -5.41 -8.18 1.19
N LEU A 39 -4.84 -7.07 0.71
CA LEU A 39 -3.41 -6.77 0.88
C LEU A 39 -3.03 -6.61 2.36
N GLY A 40 -3.88 -5.92 3.14
CA GLY A 40 -3.66 -5.69 4.57
C GLY A 40 -3.68 -6.98 5.38
N SER A 41 -4.61 -7.89 5.09
CA SER A 41 -4.63 -9.21 5.72
C SER A 41 -3.38 -10.02 5.38
N GLY A 42 -2.96 -10.04 4.11
CA GLY A 42 -1.73 -10.75 3.70
C GLY A 42 -0.46 -10.19 4.34
N ILE A 43 -0.33 -8.86 4.43
CA ILE A 43 0.79 -8.22 5.14
C ILE A 43 0.76 -8.56 6.64
N LYS A 44 -0.42 -8.62 7.25
CA LYS A 44 -0.58 -8.98 8.66
C LYS A 44 -0.15 -10.42 8.91
N GLU A 45 -0.64 -11.37 8.12
CA GLU A 45 -0.27 -12.79 8.22
C GLU A 45 1.22 -12.99 7.97
N PHE A 46 1.80 -12.31 6.98
CA PHE A 46 3.23 -12.35 6.72
C PHE A 46 4.04 -11.88 7.93
N LYS A 47 3.66 -10.75 8.51
CA LYS A 47 4.33 -10.19 9.70
C LYS A 47 4.20 -11.10 10.92
N ASP A 48 3.02 -11.69 11.13
CA ASP A 48 2.75 -12.57 12.26
C ASP A 48 3.63 -13.85 12.14
N ALA A 49 3.72 -14.45 10.94
CA ALA A 49 4.59 -15.61 10.69
C ALA A 49 6.09 -15.30 10.84
N THR A 50 6.57 -14.16 10.35
CA THR A 50 7.98 -13.74 10.54
C THR A 50 8.31 -13.53 12.01
N LYS A 51 7.35 -13.03 12.82
CA LYS A 51 7.56 -12.77 14.24
C LYS A 51 7.64 -14.05 15.07
N GLU A 52 6.84 -15.06 14.74
CA GLU A 52 6.94 -16.40 15.36
C GLU A 52 8.30 -17.05 15.07
N GLU A 53 8.80 -16.96 13.82
CA GLU A 53 10.13 -17.46 13.47
C GLU A 53 11.26 -16.73 14.22
N GLU A 54 11.15 -15.41 14.42
CA GLU A 54 12.12 -14.63 15.19
C GLU A 54 12.10 -14.96 16.70
N GLU A 55 10.94 -15.26 17.27
CA GLU A 55 10.78 -15.65 18.68
C GLU A 55 11.32 -17.06 18.93
N ASP A 56 11.03 -18.02 18.05
CA ASP A 56 11.58 -19.39 18.11
C ASP A 56 13.11 -19.41 17.97
N ASN A 57 13.68 -18.54 17.13
CA ASN A 57 15.13 -18.43 16.97
C ASN A 57 15.83 -17.86 18.22
N LYS A 58 15.17 -16.94 18.94
CA LYS A 58 15.72 -16.34 20.17
C LYS A 58 15.73 -17.31 21.36
N ASP A 59 14.82 -18.27 21.41
CA ASP A 59 14.75 -19.24 22.52
C ASP A 59 15.82 -20.35 22.37
N GLN A 60 16.18 -20.73 21.14
CA GLN A 60 17.25 -21.71 20.89
C GLN A 60 18.67 -21.18 21.15
N SER A 61 18.88 -19.86 21.14
CA SER A 61 20.20 -19.26 21.46
C SER A 61 20.47 -19.14 22.97
N LYS A 62 19.49 -19.43 23.84
CA LYS A 62 19.61 -19.27 25.30
C LYS A 62 19.72 -20.57 26.09
N LYS A 63 19.79 -21.73 25.42
CA LYS A 63 19.92 -23.05 26.03
C LYS A 63 21.30 -23.66 25.81
#